data_AF-A0AA95H8Y2-F1
#
_entry.id   AF-A0AA95H8Y2-F1
#
_cell.length_a   1.000
_cell.length_b   1.000
_cell.length_c   1.000
_cell.angle_alpha   90.00
_cell.angle_beta   90.00
_cell.angle_gamma   90.00
#
_symmetry.space_group_name_H-M   'P 1'
#
loop_
_entity.id
_entity.type
_entity.pdbx_description
1 polymer ?
#
loop_
_entity_poly.entity_id
_entity_poly.type
_entity_poly.pdbx_seq_one_letter_code
_entity_poly.pdbx_strand_id
1 'polypeptide(L)' 'MLLKSYQRKQLIQRRHNQAAEKITRNTRMVRCAHCGLHVPEQEAITVGGEHFCTRDHQIQHLTQN' A
#
# COMPACT_ATOMS: atom_id res chain seq x y z
N MET A 1 -27.22 -22.65 8.87
CA MET A 1 -26.52 -23.24 7.69
C MET A 1 -25.02 -23.01 7.80
N LEU A 2 -24.25 -24.08 8.05
CA LEU A 2 -22.79 -24.04 8.25
C LEU A 2 -21.98 -23.66 6.99
N LEU A 3 -22.60 -23.71 5.79
CA LEU A 3 -21.95 -23.35 4.55
C LEU A 3 -21.65 -21.84 4.43
N LYS A 4 -22.54 -20.97 4.95
CA LYS A 4 -22.34 -19.51 4.89
C LYS A 4 -21.19 -19.03 5.77
N SER A 5 -21.00 -19.65 6.94
CA SER A 5 -19.87 -19.35 7.83
C SER A 5 -18.54 -19.85 7.26
N TYR A 6 -18.55 -20.99 6.55
CA TYR A 6 -17.38 -21.51 5.84
C TYR A 6 -16.94 -20.59 4.69
N GLN A 7 -17.87 -20.13 3.86
CA GLN A 7 -17.59 -19.14 2.80
C GLN A 7 -17.00 -17.84 3.39
N ARG A 8 -17.53 -17.37 4.51
CA ARG A 8 -17.02 -16.16 5.20
C ARG A 8 -15.58 -16.32 5.68
N LYS A 9 -15.21 -17.49 6.24
CA LYS A 9 -13.83 -17.80 6.65
C LYS A 9 -12.87 -17.84 5.46
N GLN A 10 -13.28 -18.43 4.33
CA GLN A 10 -12.46 -18.49 3.12
C GLN A 10 -12.15 -17.09 2.54
N LEU A 11 -13.11 -16.17 2.56
CA LEU A 11 -12.90 -14.78 2.09
C LEU A 11 -11.87 -14.02 2.95
N ILE A 12 -11.91 -14.21 4.27
CA ILE A 12 -10.95 -13.60 5.20
C ILE A 12 -9.55 -14.17 4.95
N GLN A 13 -9.43 -15.51 4.79
CA GLN A 13 -8.16 -16.18 4.51
C GLN A 13 -7.52 -15.69 3.20
N ARG A 14 -8.32 -15.50 2.13
CA ARG A 14 -7.84 -14.97 0.84
C ARG A 14 -7.26 -13.56 0.97
N ARG A 15 -7.90 -12.67 1.73
CA ARG A 15 -7.36 -11.32 2.00
C ARG A 15 -6.03 -11.37 2.75
N HIS A 16 -5.90 -12.24 3.74
CA HIS A 16 -4.65 -12.43 4.47
C HIS A 16 -3.52 -12.95 3.56
N ASN A 17 -3.81 -13.95 2.72
CA ASN A 17 -2.80 -14.49 1.79
C ASN A 17 -2.35 -13.45 0.75
N GLN A 18 -3.26 -12.63 0.24
CA GLN A 18 -2.92 -11.54 -0.70
C GLN A 18 -2.04 -10.47 -0.06
N ALA A 19 -2.31 -10.10 1.20
CA ALA A 19 -1.46 -9.16 1.93
C ALA A 19 -0.07 -9.75 2.19
N ALA A 20 0.02 -11.04 2.54
CA ALA A 20 1.29 -11.72 2.78
C ALA A 20 2.14 -11.89 1.51
N GLU A 21 1.55 -12.28 0.37
CA GLU A 21 2.28 -12.41 -0.90
C GLU A 21 2.83 -11.07 -1.40
N LYS A 22 2.15 -9.97 -1.11
CA LYS A 22 2.61 -8.62 -1.44
C LYS A 22 3.86 -8.23 -0.64
N ILE A 23 3.98 -8.70 0.61
CA ILE A 23 5.12 -8.42 1.50
C ILE A 23 6.35 -9.25 1.13
N THR A 24 6.19 -10.50 0.67
CA THR A 24 7.31 -11.41 0.35
C THR A 24 8.06 -11.04 -0.92
N ARG A 25 7.46 -10.27 -1.84
CA ARG A 25 8.19 -9.76 -3.00
C ARG A 25 9.15 -8.70 -2.50
N ASN A 26 10.45 -8.95 -2.65
CA ASN A 26 11.54 -8.01 -2.39
C ASN A 26 11.34 -6.74 -3.24
N THR A 27 10.50 -5.85 -2.74
CA THR A 27 10.09 -4.61 -3.40
C THR A 27 10.99 -3.52 -2.85
N ARG A 28 11.53 -2.72 -3.76
CA ARG A 28 12.35 -1.57 -3.39
C ARG A 28 11.53 -0.67 -2.47
N MET A 29 12.07 -0.31 -1.32
CA MET A 29 11.45 0.65 -0.41
C MET A 29 11.89 2.05 -0.81
N VAL A 30 10.94 2.97 -0.92
CA VAL A 30 11.17 4.39 -1.22
C VAL A 30 10.66 5.26 -0.08
N ARG A 31 11.27 6.42 0.11
CA ARG A 31 10.92 7.36 1.18
C ARG A 31 9.89 8.38 0.66
N CYS A 32 8.83 8.61 1.42
CA CYS A 32 7.89 9.68 1.13
C CYS A 32 8.55 11.06 1.31
N ALA A 33 8.47 11.93 0.30
CA ALA A 33 9.03 13.28 0.34
C ALA A 33 8.34 14.18 1.40
N HIS A 34 7.04 13.98 1.64
CA HIS A 34 6.27 14.79 2.60
C HIS A 34 6.48 14.36 4.07
N CYS A 35 6.26 13.08 4.40
CA CYS A 35 6.29 12.60 5.80
C CYS A 35 7.50 11.75 6.17
N GLY A 36 8.34 11.37 5.20
CA GLY A 36 9.50 10.52 5.43
C GLY A 36 9.21 9.04 5.67
N LEU A 37 7.95 8.59 5.60
CA LEU A 37 7.58 7.18 5.73
C LEU A 37 8.17 6.35 4.59
N HIS A 38 8.75 5.19 4.91
CA HIS A 38 9.19 4.23 3.90
C HIS A 38 8.02 3.36 3.46
N VAL A 39 7.75 3.37 2.16
CA VAL A 39 6.71 2.56 1.53
C VAL A 39 7.29 1.76 0.37
N PRO A 40 6.72 0.60 0.03
CA PRO A 40 7.12 -0.13 -1.17
C PRO A 40 6.93 0.73 -2.42
N GLU A 41 7.89 0.72 -3.35
CA GLU A 41 7.86 1.48 -4.60
C GLU A 41 6.59 1.17 -5.42
N GLN A 42 6.09 -0.07 -5.36
CA GLN A 42 4.86 -0.48 -6.05
C GLN A 42 3.58 0.17 -5.49
N GLU A 43 3.63 0.66 -4.24
CA GLU A 43 2.52 1.33 -3.57
C GLU A 43 2.70 2.84 -3.51
N ALA A 44 3.93 3.31 -3.74
CA ALA A 44 4.27 4.71 -3.73
C ALA A 44 3.71 5.42 -4.98
N ILE A 45 3.23 6.63 -4.78
CA ILE A 45 2.83 7.51 -5.87
C ILE A 45 4.05 8.33 -6.26
N THR A 46 4.49 8.20 -7.52
CA THR A 46 5.68 8.89 -8.02
C THR A 46 5.29 10.06 -8.91
N VAL A 47 5.68 11.27 -8.54
CA VAL A 47 5.44 12.50 -9.32
C VAL A 47 6.69 13.37 -9.32
N GLY A 48 7.14 13.79 -10.50
CA GLY A 48 8.29 14.69 -10.63
C GLY A 48 9.62 14.10 -10.11
N GLY A 49 9.72 12.77 -9.95
CA GLY A 49 10.88 12.10 -9.37
C GLY A 49 10.82 11.95 -7.84
N GLU A 50 9.76 12.42 -7.20
CA GLU A 50 9.51 12.25 -5.78
C GLU A 50 8.45 11.19 -5.51
N HIS A 51 8.56 10.53 -4.36
CA HIS A 51 7.66 9.45 -3.96
C HIS A 51 6.76 9.89 -2.80
N PHE A 52 5.50 9.44 -2.79
CA PHE A 52 4.51 9.76 -1.76
C PHE A 52 3.77 8.51 -1.29
N CYS A 53 3.53 8.39 0.02
CA CYS A 53 2.80 7.25 0.58
C CYS A 53 1.28 7.33 0.35
N THR A 54 0.74 8.52 0.11
CA THR A 54 -0.69 8.76 -0.14
C THR A 54 -0.86 9.90 -1.15
N ARG A 55 -2.04 9.95 -1.79
CA ARG A 55 -2.39 11.05 -2.69
C ARG A 55 -2.49 12.39 -1.95
N ASP A 56 -2.93 12.37 -0.70
CA ASP A 56 -3.03 13.55 0.14
C ASP A 56 -1.66 14.23 0.30
N HIS A 57 -0.63 13.45 0.64
CA HIS A 57 0.74 13.94 0.77
C HIS A 57 1.33 14.46 -0.54
N GLN A 58 1.00 13.82 -1.66
CA GLN A 58 1.37 14.33 -2.98
C GLN A 58 0.75 15.71 -3.23
N ILE A 59 -0.55 15.87 -2.99
CA ILE A 59 -1.24 17.15 -3.18
C ILE A 59 -0.66 18.21 -2.26
N GLN A 60 -0.50 17.90 -0.97
CA GLN A 60 0.07 18.83 0.00
C GLN A 60 1.46 19.31 -0.44
N HIS A 61 2.31 18.41 -0.92
CA HIS A 61 3.62 18.75 -1.45
C HIS A 61 3.57 19.66 -2.68
N LEU A 62 2.64 19.39 -3.61
CA LEU A 62 2.43 20.22 -4.81
C LEU A 62 1.82 21.59 -4.49
N THR A 63 1.02 21.70 -3.44
CA THR A 63 0.39 22.96 -3.00
C THR A 63 1.26 23.82 -2.09
N GLN A 64 2.37 23.28 -1.59
CA GLN A 64 3.32 24.00 -0.73
C GLN A 64 4.43 24.72 -1.52
N ASN A 65 4.40 24.65 -2.86
CA ASN A 65 5.20 25.47 -3.78
C ASN A 65 4.34 26.57 -4.40
#